data_AF-A0A6C0AKV3-F1
#
_entry.id   AF-A0A6C0AKV3-F1
#
_cell.length_a   1.000
_cell.length_b   1.000
_cell.length_c   1.000
_cell.angle_alpha   90.00
_cell.angle_beta   90.00
_cell.angle_gamma   90.00
#
_symmetry.space_group_name_H-M   'P 1'
#
loop_
_entity.id
_entity.type
_entity.pdbx_description
1 polymer ?
#
loop_
_entity_poly.entity_id
_entity_poly.type
_entity_poly.pdbx_seq_one_letter_code
_entity_poly.pdbx_strand_id
1 'polypeptide(L)' 'MEPLTRKNHRIWMVSIYLFLMAAFLYLKPSVAFGREGRIRPFGVEDRESTVFPVWWWVFILSVVAYCITVYLARFRFA' A
#
# COMPACT_ATOMS: atom_id res chain seq x y z
N MET A 1 24.67 16.88 -3.17
CA MET A 1 23.26 17.27 -3.06
C MET A 1 22.54 16.26 -2.18
N GLU A 2 22.01 16.69 -1.04
CA GLU A 2 21.12 15.85 -0.23
C GLU A 2 19.86 15.52 -1.07
N PRO A 3 19.40 14.27 -1.18
CA PRO A 3 18.16 13.95 -1.88
C PRO A 3 16.99 14.65 -1.16
N LEU A 4 16.07 15.24 -1.93
CA LEU A 4 14.88 15.92 -1.40
C LEU A 4 14.05 14.98 -0.49
N THR A 5 14.08 13.68 -0.81
CA THR A 5 13.50 12.58 -0.05
C THR A 5 14.08 12.43 1.35
N ARG A 6 15.34 12.79 1.59
CA ARG A 6 15.95 12.66 2.93
C ARG A 6 15.47 13.73 3.89
N LYS A 7 15.41 14.99 3.44
CA LYS A 7 14.99 16.13 4.27
C LYS A 7 13.59 15.94 4.85
N ASN A 8 12.64 15.47 4.02
CA ASN A 8 11.22 15.32 4.38
C ASN A 8 10.74 13.87 4.20
N HIS A 9 11.55 12.87 4.60
CA HIS A 9 11.28 11.45 4.32
C HIS A 9 9.90 10.96 4.80
N ARG A 10 9.39 11.51 5.91
CA ARG A 10 8.05 11.14 6.43
C ARG A 10 6.93 11.51 5.47
N ILE A 11 6.99 12.71 4.89
CA ILE A 11 6.00 13.18 3.91
C ILE A 11 6.09 12.29 2.66
N TRP A 12 7.31 12.04 2.18
CA TRP A 12 7.52 11.16 1.02
C TRP A 12 6.98 9.75 1.25
N MET A 13 7.20 9.17 2.43
CA MET A 13 6.67 7.86 2.79
C MET A 13 5.14 7.83 2.71
N VAL A 14 4.47 8.83 3.30
CA VAL A 14 3.01 8.93 3.27
C VAL A 14 2.50 9.13 1.83
N SER A 15 3.13 10.01 1.06
CA SER A 15 2.76 10.25 -0.34
C SER A 15 2.92 9.01 -1.20
N ILE A 16 4.03 8.28 -1.07
CA ILE A 16 4.27 7.02 -1.79
C ILE A 16 3.23 5.98 -1.39
N TYR A 17 2.95 5.82 -0.08
CA TYR A 17 1.92 4.90 0.40
C TYR A 17 0.54 5.21 -0.19
N LEU A 18 0.11 6.48 -0.14
CA LEU A 18 -1.20 6.88 -0.65
C LEU A 18 -1.30 6.66 -2.17
N PHE A 19 -0.22 6.94 -2.92
CA PHE A 19 -0.18 6.70 -4.35
C PHE A 19 -0.26 5.20 -4.68
N LEU A 20 0.50 4.37 -3.97
CA LEU A 20 0.45 2.92 -4.13
C LEU A 20 -0.92 2.34 -3.78
N MET A 21 -1.55 2.84 -2.72
CA MET A 21 -2.90 2.43 -2.32
C MET A 21 -3.93 2.82 -3.38
N ALA A 22 -3.86 4.06 -3.90
CA ALA A 22 -4.72 4.50 -4.98
C ALA A 22 -4.53 3.65 -6.25
N ALA A 23 -3.28 3.37 -6.63
CA ALA A 23 -2.95 2.51 -7.76
C ALA A 23 -3.49 1.08 -7.56
N PHE A 24 -3.33 0.50 -6.37
CA PHE A 24 -3.86 -0.82 -6.01
C PHE A 24 -5.38 -0.88 -6.20
N LEU A 25 -6.11 0.10 -5.64
CA LEU A 25 -7.57 0.16 -5.76
C LEU A 25 -8.04 0.45 -7.18
N TYR A 26 -7.28 1.21 -7.97
CA TYR A 26 -7.64 1.57 -9.35
C TYR A 26 -7.37 0.44 -10.36
N LEU A 27 -6.22 -0.23 -10.26
CA LEU A 27 -5.82 -1.25 -11.23
C LEU A 27 -6.63 -2.55 -11.09
N LYS A 28 -6.97 -2.94 -9.85
CA LYS A 28 -7.70 -4.18 -9.54
C LYS A 28 -8.70 -3.95 -8.39
N PRO A 29 -9.73 -3.12 -8.59
CA PRO A 29 -10.74 -2.85 -7.56
C PRO A 29 -11.44 -4.13 -7.09
N SER A 30 -11.57 -5.14 -7.96
CA SER A 30 -12.21 -6.42 -7.64
C SER A 30 -11.49 -7.23 -6.55
N VAL A 31 -10.24 -6.92 -6.20
CA VAL A 31 -9.52 -7.56 -5.08
C VAL A 31 -10.04 -7.05 -3.73
N ALA A 32 -10.35 -5.76 -3.63
CA ALA A 32 -10.83 -5.11 -2.41
C ALA A 32 -12.35 -5.11 -2.31
N PHE A 33 -13.02 -4.96 -3.46
CA PHE A 33 -14.46 -4.77 -3.55
C PHE A 33 -15.13 -5.96 -4.26
N GLY A 34 -16.26 -6.37 -3.71
CA GLY A 34 -17.17 -7.36 -4.28
C GLY A 34 -18.22 -6.69 -5.17
N ARG A 35 -19.32 -7.40 -5.39
CA ARG A 35 -20.47 -6.84 -6.11
C ARG A 35 -20.96 -5.55 -5.44
N GLU A 36 -21.39 -4.60 -6.27
CA GLU A 36 -21.91 -3.28 -5.85
C GLU A 36 -20.93 -2.39 -5.06
N GLY A 37 -19.63 -2.68 -5.12
CA GLY A 37 -18.61 -1.85 -4.46
C GLY A 37 -18.49 -2.08 -2.95
N ARG A 38 -19.15 -3.11 -2.40
CA ARG A 38 -18.99 -3.49 -0.99
C ARG A 38 -17.58 -4.07 -0.76
N ILE A 39 -16.95 -3.76 0.36
CA ILE A 39 -15.68 -4.38 0.75
C ILE A 39 -15.89 -5.89 0.92
N ARG A 40 -15.02 -6.70 0.33
CA ARG A 40 -15.11 -8.16 0.45
C ARG A 40 -14.85 -8.61 1.89
N PRO A 41 -15.74 -9.43 2.49
CA PRO A 41 -15.47 -10.00 3.80
C PRO A 41 -14.29 -10.96 3.73
N PHE A 42 -13.52 -11.03 4.81
CA PHE A 42 -12.48 -12.03 4.95
C PHE A 42 -13.10 -13.42 5.18
N GLY A 43 -12.62 -14.43 4.47
CA GLY A 43 -13.07 -15.80 4.67
C GLY A 43 -12.89 -16.67 3.43
N VAL A 44 -13.40 -17.90 3.52
CA VAL A 44 -13.45 -18.88 2.42
C VAL A 44 -14.85 -19.46 2.20
N GLU A 45 -15.84 -18.97 2.96
CA GLU A 45 -17.17 -19.57 3.06
C GLU A 45 -18.09 -19.16 1.90
N ASP A 46 -17.89 -17.97 1.35
CA ASP A 46 -18.68 -17.42 0.23
C ASP A 46 -17.78 -17.13 -0.98
N ARG A 47 -18.32 -17.24 -2.19
CA ARG A 47 -17.64 -16.87 -3.45
C ARG A 47 -17.26 -15.38 -3.49
N GLU A 48 -17.98 -14.54 -2.75
CA GLU A 48 -17.67 -13.10 -2.63
C GLU A 48 -16.65 -12.81 -1.52
N SER A 49 -16.27 -13.80 -0.71
CA SER A 49 -15.23 -13.63 0.32
C SER A 49 -13.83 -13.60 -0.29
N THR A 50 -12.90 -12.96 0.42
CA THR A 50 -11.48 -12.89 0.03
C THR A 50 -10.60 -13.55 1.09
N VAL A 51 -9.62 -14.31 0.63
CA VAL A 51 -8.55 -14.86 1.48
C VAL A 51 -7.60 -13.76 1.95
N PHE A 52 -7.43 -12.70 1.16
CA PHE A 52 -6.57 -11.58 1.49
C PHE A 52 -7.43 -10.33 1.69
N PRO A 53 -7.74 -9.97 2.94
CA PRO A 53 -8.58 -8.80 3.21
C PRO A 53 -7.83 -7.51 2.90
N VAL A 54 -8.56 -6.42 2.70
CA VAL A 54 -7.98 -5.11 2.32
C VAL A 54 -6.92 -4.63 3.31
N TRP A 55 -7.15 -4.84 4.61
CA TRP A 55 -6.19 -4.45 5.65
C TRP A 55 -4.86 -5.21 5.55
N TRP A 56 -4.85 -6.41 4.97
CA TRP A 56 -3.61 -7.15 4.72
C TRP A 56 -2.75 -6.46 3.66
N TRP A 57 -3.38 -5.96 2.60
CA TRP A 57 -2.72 -5.14 1.58
C TRP A 57 -2.20 -3.81 2.14
N VAL A 58 -2.91 -3.20 3.09
CA VAL A 58 -2.44 -2.00 3.78
C VAL A 58 -1.07 -2.24 4.44
N PHE A 59 -0.89 -3.38 5.11
CA PHE A 59 0.40 -3.70 5.73
C PHE A 59 1.52 -3.89 4.71
N ILE A 60 1.27 -4.64 3.64
CA ILE A 60 2.26 -4.86 2.58
C ILE A 60 2.66 -3.56 1.91
N LEU A 61 1.68 -2.75 1.50
CA LEU A 61 1.94 -1.48 0.83
C LEU A 61 2.66 -0.49 1.74
N SER A 62 2.42 -0.53 3.05
CA SER A 62 3.15 0.27 4.04
C SER A 62 4.63 -0.14 4.12
N VAL A 63 4.92 -1.44 4.15
CA VAL A 63 6.30 -1.95 4.15
C VAL A 63 7.01 -1.60 2.83
N VAL A 64 6.34 -1.76 1.69
CA VAL A 64 6.88 -1.39 0.38
C VAL A 64 7.16 0.12 0.31
N ALA A 65 6.23 0.97 0.77
CA ALA A 65 6.43 2.42 0.82
C ALA A 65 7.62 2.82 1.69
N TYR A 66 7.81 2.16 2.84
CA TYR A 66 8.99 2.33 3.68
C TYR A 66 10.28 1.98 2.92
N CYS A 67 10.36 0.77 2.33
CA CYS A 67 11.54 0.31 1.60
C CYS A 67 11.90 1.26 0.45
N ILE A 68 10.91 1.70 -0.34
CA ILE A 68 11.11 2.68 -1.42
C ILE A 68 11.65 4.00 -0.85
N THR A 69 11.05 4.51 0.23
CA THR A 69 11.48 5.77 0.85
C THR A 69 12.93 5.68 1.34
N VAL A 70 13.29 4.59 2.00
CA VAL A 70 14.65 4.36 2.50
C VAL A 70 15.67 4.33 1.36
N TYR A 71 15.35 3.60 0.30
CA TYR A 71 16.16 3.51 -0.90
C TYR A 71 16.36 4.89 -1.55
N LEU A 72 15.27 5.64 -1.76
CA LEU A 72 15.31 6.98 -2.36
C LEU A 72 16.01 8.02 -1.49
N ALA A 73 15.91 7.91 -0.15
CA ALA A 73 16.60 8.80 0.78
C ALA A 73 18.10 8.46 0.92
N ARG A 74 18.55 7.33 0.35
CA ARG A 74 19.90 6.78 0.48
C ARG A 74 20.33 6.70 1.94
N PHE A 75 19.45 6.22 2.83
CA PHE A 75 19.87 5.93 4.20
C PHE A 75 20.94 4.83 4.14
N ARG A 76 22.12 5.12 4.70
CA ARG A 76 23.11 4.09 4.98
C ARG A 76 22.75 3.50 6.34
N PHE A 77 22.46 2.20 6.37
CA PHE A 77 22.48 1.45 7.62
C PHE A 77 23.96 1.37 8.02
N ALA A 78 24.31 2.11 9.07
CA ALA A 78 25.64 2.09 9.67
C ALA A 78 25.79 0.84 10.56
#